data_AF-A0A2W5YPT8-F1
#
_entry.id   AF-A0A2W5YPT8-F1
#
_cell.length_a   1.000
_cell.length_b   1.000
_cell.length_c   1.000
_cell.angle_alpha   90.00
_cell.angle_beta   90.00
_cell.angle_gamma   90.00
#
_symmetry.space_group_name_H-M   'P 1'
#
loop_
_entity.id
_entity.type
_entity.pdbx_description
1 polymer ?
#
loop_
_entity_poly.entity_id
_entity_poly.type
_entity_poly.pdbx_seq_one_letter_code
_entity_poly.pdbx_strand_id
1 'polypeptide(L)'
;MRYWWVNQNQTHRQEIGGGYLWSPKRNASGARNPYYEFMREIAPGDLVFSFVETRIIAIGTVTTYCYESPKPTEFGATGLNWEAIGWRVHVSFTPLSNRIRPREHMDLLRRLIPPRYSPLQTSGAGIQSVYLTELSEPFANTLIGLIGPEASLIAGRVREVDPRAAIQTLPTELELWERHIEAGIESDSLIPETQREALITARRGQGLFKQRVSKIESHCRITRVSNTAHLRASHCKPWRDSNNEERLNGENGLLLTPTIDHLFDRGFIGFEDTGELIISPVADQHSLNRMGVATDHTINVGPFSNGQKHFLEFHRNSVLLRAVR
;
A
#
# COMPACT_ATOMS: atom_id res chain seq x y z
N MET A 1 15.95 -2.21 4.88
CA MET A 1 15.87 -1.89 3.45
C MET A 1 15.71 -3.19 2.68
N ARG A 2 14.69 -3.28 1.83
CA ARG A 2 14.48 -4.39 0.89
C ARG A 2 14.78 -3.95 -0.53
N TYR A 3 14.85 -4.94 -1.41
CA TYR A 3 15.19 -4.76 -2.82
C TYR A 3 14.07 -5.33 -3.68
N TRP A 4 13.72 -4.60 -4.72
CA TRP A 4 12.61 -4.94 -5.58
C TRP A 4 13.05 -4.90 -7.04
N TRP A 5 12.43 -5.75 -7.83
CA TRP A 5 12.55 -5.76 -9.27
C TRP A 5 11.21 -5.38 -9.89
N VAL A 6 11.22 -4.44 -10.83
CA VAL A 6 10.02 -4.05 -11.57
C VAL A 6 10.19 -4.20 -13.07
N ASN A 7 9.25 -4.87 -13.73
CA ASN A 7 9.18 -4.94 -15.19
C ASN A 7 8.31 -3.80 -15.73
N GLN A 8 8.90 -2.88 -16.48
CA GLN A 8 8.20 -1.66 -16.95
C GLN A 8 8.16 -1.54 -18.48
N ASN A 9 8.24 -2.65 -19.21
CA ASN A 9 8.32 -2.66 -20.68
C ASN A 9 7.23 -1.81 -21.37
N GLN A 10 6.01 -1.77 -20.82
CA GLN A 10 4.87 -1.07 -21.45
C GLN A 10 4.75 0.41 -21.05
N THR A 11 5.19 0.77 -19.85
CA THR A 11 4.84 2.04 -19.18
C THR A 11 6.05 2.79 -18.59
N HIS A 12 7.28 2.37 -18.90
CA HIS A 12 8.50 2.95 -18.29
C HIS A 12 8.61 4.47 -18.45
N ARG A 13 8.18 5.05 -19.59
CA ARG A 13 8.32 6.50 -19.81
C ARG A 13 7.45 7.29 -18.83
N GLN A 14 6.22 6.84 -18.64
CA GLN A 14 5.26 7.45 -17.73
C GLN A 14 5.66 7.19 -16.28
N GLU A 15 6.00 5.95 -15.92
CA GLU A 15 6.34 5.58 -14.54
C GLU A 15 7.66 6.21 -14.07
N ILE A 16 8.71 6.15 -14.88
CA ILE A 16 10.01 6.75 -14.52
C ILE A 16 9.93 8.28 -14.58
N GLY A 17 9.30 8.84 -15.62
CA GLY A 17 9.14 10.29 -15.76
C GLY A 17 8.21 10.91 -14.72
N GLY A 18 7.17 10.18 -14.32
CA GLY A 18 6.21 10.59 -13.29
C GLY A 18 6.65 10.26 -11.86
N GLY A 19 7.72 9.47 -11.68
CA GLY A 19 8.26 9.14 -10.36
C GLY A 19 7.32 8.25 -9.54
N TYR A 20 6.75 7.21 -10.15
CA TYR A 20 5.84 6.29 -9.47
C TYR A 20 5.91 4.87 -10.03
N LEU A 21 5.41 3.90 -9.25
CA LEU A 21 4.96 2.60 -9.72
C LEU A 21 3.44 2.55 -9.61
N TRP A 22 2.79 1.87 -10.56
CA TRP A 22 1.35 1.65 -10.53
C TRP A 22 0.99 0.27 -11.08
N SER A 23 0.14 -0.46 -10.37
CA SER A 23 -0.44 -1.72 -10.86
C SER A 23 -1.94 -1.75 -10.61
N PRO A 24 -2.73 -2.50 -11.40
CA PRO A 24 -4.08 -2.86 -10.97
C PRO A 24 -4.01 -3.73 -9.70
N LYS A 25 -5.12 -3.89 -8.98
CA LYS A 25 -5.17 -4.80 -7.82
C LYS A 25 -5.33 -6.25 -8.26
N ARG A 26 -6.11 -6.46 -9.32
CA ARG A 26 -6.41 -7.78 -9.89
C ARG A 26 -5.94 -7.87 -11.34
N ASN A 27 -5.81 -9.08 -11.84
CA ASN A 27 -5.57 -9.29 -13.27
C ASN A 27 -6.87 -9.10 -14.09
N ALA A 28 -6.76 -9.19 -15.41
CA ALA A 28 -7.89 -8.99 -16.32
C ALA A 28 -9.04 -10.00 -16.12
N SER A 29 -8.80 -11.14 -15.47
CA SER A 29 -9.86 -12.11 -15.12
C SER A 29 -10.44 -11.89 -13.72
N GLY A 30 -10.08 -10.81 -13.02
CA GLY A 30 -10.50 -10.53 -11.65
C GLY A 30 -9.80 -11.37 -10.57
N ALA A 31 -8.87 -12.25 -10.97
CA ALA A 31 -8.10 -13.06 -10.03
C ALA A 31 -6.94 -12.26 -9.41
N ARG A 32 -6.51 -12.68 -8.22
CA ARG A 32 -5.35 -12.09 -7.55
C ARG A 32 -4.08 -12.40 -8.34
N ASN A 33 -3.16 -11.44 -8.34
CA ASN A 33 -1.82 -11.61 -8.88
C ASN A 33 -0.80 -11.27 -7.78
N PRO A 34 0.01 -12.23 -7.31
CA PRO A 34 1.02 -11.97 -6.29
C PRO A 34 1.97 -10.81 -6.65
N TYR A 35 2.29 -10.62 -7.93
CA TYR A 35 3.17 -9.54 -8.39
C TYR A 35 2.56 -8.14 -8.28
N TYR A 36 1.23 -8.05 -8.21
CA TYR A 36 0.53 -6.79 -7.88
C TYR A 36 0.38 -6.64 -6.37
N GLU A 37 0.15 -7.74 -5.67
CA GLU A 37 0.02 -7.75 -4.21
C GLU A 37 1.30 -7.27 -3.51
N PHE A 38 2.47 -7.56 -4.08
CA PHE A 38 3.75 -7.06 -3.58
C PHE A 38 3.86 -5.53 -3.55
N MET A 39 3.05 -4.81 -4.33
CA MET A 39 2.96 -3.36 -4.19
C MET A 39 2.59 -2.97 -2.76
N ARG A 40 1.77 -3.76 -2.05
CA ARG A 40 1.37 -3.46 -0.66
C ARG A 40 2.48 -3.64 0.36
N GLU A 41 3.54 -4.33 -0.01
CA GLU A 41 4.70 -4.54 0.86
C GLU A 41 5.88 -3.65 0.50
N ILE A 42 5.87 -2.90 -0.60
CA ILE A 42 6.94 -1.94 -0.89
C ILE A 42 6.86 -0.73 0.06
N ALA A 43 8.01 -0.29 0.59
CA ALA A 43 8.04 0.73 1.65
C ALA A 43 9.10 1.80 1.40
N PRO A 44 8.96 3.00 1.99
CA PRO A 44 9.96 4.05 1.93
C PRO A 44 11.36 3.55 2.31
N GLY A 45 12.36 3.97 1.53
CA GLY A 45 13.75 3.54 1.71
C GLY A 45 14.08 2.17 1.08
N ASP A 46 13.12 1.48 0.48
CA ASP A 46 13.42 0.32 -0.36
C ASP A 46 13.99 0.75 -1.73
N LEU A 47 14.78 -0.14 -2.34
CA LEU A 47 15.37 0.08 -3.67
C LEU A 47 14.66 -0.74 -4.74
N VAL A 48 14.48 -0.17 -5.92
CA VAL A 48 13.79 -0.78 -7.06
C VAL A 48 14.69 -0.80 -8.28
N PHE A 49 14.94 -1.97 -8.87
CA PHE A 49 15.62 -2.10 -10.16
C PHE A 49 14.59 -2.05 -11.30
N SER A 50 14.66 -1.03 -12.15
CA SER A 50 13.78 -0.86 -13.31
C SER A 50 14.28 -1.69 -14.49
N PHE A 51 13.55 -2.75 -14.82
CA PHE A 51 13.84 -3.64 -15.93
C PHE A 51 12.97 -3.33 -17.16
N VAL A 52 13.64 -2.92 -18.24
CA VAL A 52 13.02 -2.48 -19.49
C VAL A 52 13.83 -3.03 -20.66
N GLU A 53 13.16 -3.64 -21.63
CA GLU A 53 13.76 -4.16 -22.86
C GLU A 53 15.03 -5.00 -22.60
N THR A 54 14.92 -5.94 -21.67
CA THR A 54 16.00 -6.86 -21.24
C THR A 54 17.16 -6.24 -20.45
N ARG A 55 17.06 -4.96 -20.08
CA ARG A 55 18.11 -4.23 -19.36
C ARG A 55 17.60 -3.65 -18.05
N ILE A 56 18.51 -3.45 -17.11
CA ILE A 56 18.25 -2.58 -15.97
C ILE A 56 18.62 -1.15 -16.38
N ILE A 57 17.64 -0.25 -16.41
CA ILE A 57 17.82 1.09 -16.97
C ILE A 57 17.86 2.21 -15.93
N ALA A 58 17.35 1.94 -14.72
CA ALA A 58 17.28 2.88 -13.62
C ALA A 58 17.26 2.15 -12.27
N ILE A 59 17.68 2.83 -11.22
CA ILE A 59 17.44 2.43 -9.82
C ILE A 59 16.53 3.47 -9.17
N GLY A 60 15.44 3.01 -8.59
CA GLY A 60 14.48 3.83 -7.86
C GLY A 60 14.67 3.71 -6.35
N THR A 61 14.52 4.82 -5.64
CA THR A 61 14.34 4.83 -4.18
C THR A 61 12.88 5.09 -3.87
N VAL A 62 12.24 4.20 -3.13
CA VAL A 62 10.83 4.33 -2.76
C VAL A 62 10.68 5.43 -1.71
N THR A 63 9.66 6.27 -1.87
CA THR A 63 9.45 7.48 -1.04
C THR A 63 8.13 7.47 -0.26
N THR A 64 7.17 6.63 -0.64
CA THR A 64 5.90 6.46 0.09
C THR A 64 5.62 5.00 0.37
N TYR A 65 4.72 4.73 1.32
CA TYR A 65 4.02 3.45 1.37
C TYR A 65 3.04 3.34 0.20
N CYS A 66 2.59 2.13 -0.08
CA CYS A 66 1.56 1.88 -1.07
C CYS A 66 0.23 2.52 -0.68
N TYR A 67 -0.50 3.01 -1.66
CA TYR A 67 -1.86 3.52 -1.49
C TYR A 67 -2.71 3.24 -2.73
N GLU A 68 -4.03 3.33 -2.55
CA GLU A 68 -4.98 3.22 -3.65
C GLU A 68 -4.97 4.49 -4.50
N SER A 69 -4.93 4.32 -5.82
CA SER A 69 -4.96 5.43 -6.76
C SER A 69 -5.76 5.06 -8.00
N PRO A 70 -6.52 6.01 -8.58
CA PRO A 70 -7.00 5.88 -9.95
C PRO A 70 -5.86 5.56 -10.92
N LYS A 71 -6.19 4.89 -12.02
CA LYS A 71 -5.25 4.67 -13.12
C LYS A 71 -4.74 6.02 -13.65
N PRO A 72 -3.41 6.21 -13.79
CA PRO A 72 -2.85 7.44 -14.35
C PRO A 72 -3.42 7.73 -15.74
N THR A 73 -3.87 8.96 -15.98
CA THR A 73 -4.55 9.34 -17.23
C THR A 73 -3.60 9.32 -18.42
N GLU A 74 -2.30 9.56 -18.17
CA GLU A 74 -1.20 9.50 -19.13
C GLU A 74 -0.92 8.10 -19.69
N PHE A 75 -1.50 7.04 -19.11
CA PHE A 75 -1.41 5.68 -19.68
C PHE A 75 -2.24 5.54 -20.97
N GLY A 76 -3.24 6.41 -21.20
CA GLY A 76 -4.06 6.41 -22.41
C GLY A 76 -4.71 5.05 -22.68
N ALA A 77 -4.49 4.50 -23.89
CA ALA A 77 -4.96 3.18 -24.31
C ALA A 77 -4.09 2.00 -23.80
N THR A 78 -2.98 2.28 -23.14
CA THR A 78 -2.15 1.24 -22.52
C THR A 78 -2.86 0.74 -21.26
N GLY A 79 -3.07 -0.57 -21.15
CA GLY A 79 -3.81 -1.14 -20.02
C GLY A 79 -5.32 -0.85 -20.04
N LEU A 80 -5.96 -0.87 -21.22
CA LEU A 80 -7.43 -0.78 -21.35
C LEU A 80 -8.18 -1.84 -20.52
N ASN A 81 -7.54 -2.99 -20.27
CA ASN A 81 -8.10 -4.09 -19.48
C ASN A 81 -7.78 -3.99 -17.97
N TRP A 82 -7.14 -2.90 -17.52
CA TRP A 82 -6.82 -2.70 -16.10
C TRP A 82 -7.94 -1.96 -15.38
N GLU A 83 -8.17 -2.35 -14.13
CA GLU A 83 -9.14 -1.72 -13.23
C GLU A 83 -8.91 -0.21 -13.13
N ALA A 84 -10.00 0.52 -12.89
CA ALA A 84 -9.95 1.98 -12.76
C ALA A 84 -9.16 2.44 -11.52
N ILE A 85 -9.06 1.58 -10.49
CA ILE A 85 -8.37 1.82 -9.23
C ILE A 85 -7.32 0.73 -9.05
N GLY A 86 -6.08 1.15 -8.74
CA GLY A 86 -4.94 0.28 -8.56
C GLY A 86 -4.11 0.66 -7.33
N TRP A 87 -2.96 0.01 -7.20
CA TRP A 87 -1.92 0.33 -6.25
C TRP A 87 -0.95 1.35 -6.83
N ARG A 88 -0.50 2.30 -6.00
CA ARG A 88 0.50 3.30 -6.37
C ARG A 88 1.55 3.45 -5.28
N VAL A 89 2.78 3.70 -5.70
CA VAL A 89 3.87 4.13 -4.82
C VAL A 89 4.71 5.20 -5.52
N HIS A 90 5.19 6.20 -4.78
CA HIS A 90 6.14 7.16 -5.34
C HIS A 90 7.57 6.63 -5.27
N VAL A 91 8.30 6.80 -6.36
CA VAL A 91 9.68 6.34 -6.52
C VAL A 91 10.52 7.43 -7.15
N SER A 92 11.61 7.79 -6.49
CA SER A 92 12.64 8.67 -7.06
C SER A 92 13.60 7.84 -7.90
N PHE A 93 13.43 7.85 -9.22
CA PHE A 93 14.28 7.11 -10.15
C PHE A 93 15.55 7.89 -10.51
N THR A 94 16.68 7.18 -10.45
CA THR A 94 17.96 7.62 -10.99
C THR A 94 18.29 6.77 -12.22
N PRO A 95 18.30 7.35 -13.45
CA PRO A 95 18.69 6.64 -14.66
C PRO A 95 20.15 6.17 -14.58
N LEU A 96 20.42 4.98 -15.11
CA LEU A 96 21.76 4.40 -15.12
C LEU A 96 22.46 4.67 -16.45
N SER A 97 23.77 4.91 -16.35
CA SER A 97 24.68 4.96 -17.50
C SER A 97 25.08 3.54 -17.94
N ASN A 98 25.44 2.69 -16.98
CA ASN A 98 25.76 1.28 -17.21
C ASN A 98 24.50 0.42 -17.12
N ARG A 99 23.85 0.23 -18.27
CA ARG A 99 22.60 -0.53 -18.40
C ARG A 99 22.87 -2.00 -18.70
N ILE A 100 23.16 -2.76 -17.65
CA ILE A 100 23.49 -4.19 -17.77
C ILE A 100 22.31 -4.99 -18.34
N ARG A 101 22.65 -6.10 -19.01
CA ARG A 101 21.70 -7.15 -19.41
C ARG A 101 21.86 -8.34 -18.48
N PRO A 102 20.94 -8.56 -17.52
CA PRO A 102 21.07 -9.65 -16.54
C PRO A 102 21.29 -11.04 -17.15
N ARG A 103 20.73 -11.29 -18.34
CA ARG A 103 20.94 -12.53 -19.10
C ARG A 103 22.41 -12.82 -19.45
N GLU A 104 23.23 -11.78 -19.61
CA GLU A 104 24.65 -11.90 -19.93
C GLU A 104 25.51 -12.22 -18.68
N HIS A 105 24.90 -12.24 -17.48
CA HIS A 105 25.57 -12.48 -16.19
C HIS A 105 24.96 -13.66 -15.42
N MET A 106 24.39 -14.63 -16.14
CA MET A 106 23.70 -15.78 -15.53
C MET A 106 24.64 -16.76 -14.84
N ASP A 107 25.93 -16.72 -15.14
CA ASP A 107 26.98 -17.44 -14.41
C ASP A 107 27.00 -17.07 -12.92
N LEU A 108 26.76 -15.80 -12.60
CA LEU A 108 26.64 -15.29 -11.24
C LEU A 108 25.20 -15.39 -10.71
N LEU A 109 24.22 -14.95 -11.50
CA LEU A 109 22.84 -14.78 -11.04
C LEU A 109 22.08 -16.10 -10.88
N ARG A 110 22.40 -17.16 -11.64
CA ARG A 110 21.62 -18.40 -11.67
C ARG A 110 21.49 -19.06 -10.29
N ARG A 111 22.55 -19.01 -9.46
CA ARG A 111 22.56 -19.60 -8.12
C ARG A 111 21.75 -18.81 -7.09
N LEU A 112 21.40 -17.56 -7.42
CA LEU A 112 20.71 -16.63 -6.54
C LEU A 112 19.22 -16.49 -6.89
N ILE A 113 18.77 -17.14 -7.98
CA ILE A 113 17.36 -17.13 -8.40
C ILE A 113 16.50 -17.82 -7.33
N PRO A 114 15.46 -17.15 -6.80
CA PRO A 114 14.59 -17.77 -5.82
C PRO A 114 13.69 -18.82 -6.48
N PRO A 115 13.26 -19.86 -5.74
CA PRO A 115 12.40 -20.91 -6.27
C PRO A 115 10.97 -20.44 -6.58
N ARG A 116 10.52 -19.34 -5.95
CA ARG A 116 9.21 -18.71 -6.18
C ARG A 116 9.38 -17.22 -6.42
N TYR A 117 8.49 -16.65 -7.21
CA TYR A 117 8.43 -15.22 -7.54
C TYR A 117 9.74 -14.66 -8.12
N SER A 118 10.49 -15.48 -8.86
CA SER A 118 11.73 -15.03 -9.50
C SER A 118 11.47 -13.90 -10.49
N PRO A 119 12.36 -12.88 -10.58
CA PRO A 119 12.30 -11.86 -11.63
C PRO A 119 12.67 -12.41 -13.03
N LEU A 120 13.47 -13.48 -13.06
CA LEU A 120 14.06 -14.06 -14.28
C LEU A 120 13.89 -15.58 -14.32
N GLN A 121 13.79 -16.13 -15.52
CA GLN A 121 13.95 -17.56 -15.75
C GLN A 121 15.41 -18.00 -15.54
N THR A 122 15.66 -19.30 -15.36
CA THR A 122 17.01 -19.88 -15.28
C THR A 122 17.84 -19.69 -16.56
N SER A 123 17.18 -19.39 -17.68
CA SER A 123 17.76 -18.98 -18.96
C SER A 123 18.22 -17.51 -19.00
N GLY A 124 17.85 -16.72 -17.99
CA GLY A 124 18.03 -15.27 -17.92
C GLY A 124 16.98 -14.46 -18.67
N ALA A 125 15.98 -15.11 -19.27
CA ALA A 125 14.85 -14.41 -19.87
C ALA A 125 13.96 -13.76 -18.78
N GLY A 126 13.51 -12.53 -19.05
CA GLY A 126 12.51 -11.86 -18.21
C GLY A 126 11.16 -12.57 -18.27
N ILE A 127 10.42 -12.56 -17.17
CA ILE A 127 9.10 -13.21 -17.07
C ILE A 127 8.01 -12.15 -17.29
N GLN A 128 7.24 -12.27 -18.38
CA GLN A 128 6.27 -11.25 -18.77
C GLN A 128 5.14 -11.00 -17.74
N SER A 129 4.79 -12.00 -16.94
CA SER A 129 3.73 -11.89 -15.93
C SER A 129 4.16 -11.19 -14.64
N VAL A 130 5.48 -11.02 -14.43
CA VAL A 130 6.02 -10.28 -13.28
C VAL A 130 5.82 -8.80 -13.53
N TYR A 131 5.18 -8.11 -12.59
CA TYR A 131 5.23 -6.66 -12.50
C TYR A 131 6.26 -6.24 -11.46
N LEU A 132 6.00 -6.50 -10.18
CA LEU A 132 6.92 -6.25 -9.06
C LEU A 132 7.24 -7.57 -8.36
N THR A 133 8.48 -7.75 -7.91
CA THR A 133 8.85 -8.87 -7.02
C THR A 133 10.02 -8.52 -6.11
N GLU A 134 10.08 -9.13 -4.93
CA GLU A 134 11.17 -8.94 -3.97
C GLU A 134 12.43 -9.70 -4.43
N LEU A 135 13.58 -9.08 -4.24
CA LEU A 135 14.89 -9.68 -4.47
C LEU A 135 15.55 -10.05 -3.15
N SER A 136 16.21 -11.20 -3.13
CA SER A 136 17.12 -11.52 -2.04
C SER A 136 18.28 -10.52 -2.02
N GLU A 137 18.77 -10.21 -0.83
CA GLU A 137 19.91 -9.30 -0.66
C GLU A 137 21.15 -9.75 -1.47
N PRO A 138 21.52 -11.05 -1.52
CA PRO A 138 22.62 -11.50 -2.39
C PRO A 138 22.39 -11.22 -3.88
N PHE A 139 21.16 -11.42 -4.37
CA PHE A 139 20.83 -11.14 -5.77
C PHE A 139 20.95 -9.65 -6.07
N ALA A 140 20.38 -8.80 -5.22
CA ALA A 140 20.43 -7.35 -5.37
C ALA A 140 21.87 -6.81 -5.29
N ASN A 141 22.67 -7.28 -4.34
CA ASN A 141 24.08 -6.88 -4.21
C ASN A 141 24.90 -7.31 -5.45
N THR A 142 24.58 -8.46 -6.05
CA THR A 142 25.21 -8.89 -7.31
C THR A 142 24.85 -7.94 -8.46
N LEU A 143 23.59 -7.51 -8.58
CA LEU A 143 23.19 -6.50 -9.56
C LEU A 143 23.90 -5.16 -9.34
N ILE A 144 23.99 -4.70 -8.09
CA ILE A 144 24.70 -3.45 -7.74
C ILE A 144 26.17 -3.55 -8.16
N GLY A 145 26.83 -4.67 -7.89
CA GLY A 145 28.22 -4.89 -8.30
C GLY A 145 28.41 -4.90 -9.81
N LEU A 146 27.49 -5.52 -10.55
CA LEU A 146 27.51 -5.57 -12.02
C LEU A 146 27.26 -4.20 -12.66
N ILE A 147 26.37 -3.39 -12.09
CA ILE A 147 26.12 -2.02 -12.55
C ILE A 147 27.30 -1.11 -12.17
N GLY A 148 27.90 -1.33 -11.01
CA GLY A 148 29.16 -0.69 -10.60
C GLY A 148 28.99 0.52 -9.66
N PRO A 149 29.91 1.50 -9.72
CA PRO A 149 29.98 2.58 -8.73
C PRO A 149 28.72 3.42 -8.63
N GLU A 150 28.01 3.68 -9.73
CA GLU A 150 26.78 4.48 -9.72
C GLU A 150 25.67 3.83 -8.85
N ALA A 151 25.48 2.52 -8.97
CA ALA A 151 24.52 1.78 -8.15
C ALA A 151 24.97 1.70 -6.68
N SER A 152 26.28 1.56 -6.46
CA SER A 152 26.86 1.49 -5.12
C SER A 152 26.65 2.81 -4.35
N LEU A 153 26.80 3.94 -5.03
CA LEU A 153 26.55 5.27 -4.46
C LEU A 153 25.06 5.47 -4.12
N ILE A 154 24.15 5.06 -4.99
CA ILE A 154 22.70 5.13 -4.73
C ILE A 154 22.35 4.28 -3.50
N ALA A 155 22.82 3.03 -3.46
CA ALA A 155 22.56 2.13 -2.35
C ALA A 155 23.18 2.61 -1.03
N GLY A 156 24.38 3.21 -1.08
CA GLY A 156 25.04 3.82 0.08
C GLY A 156 24.23 4.97 0.66
N ARG A 157 23.78 5.91 -0.19
CA ARG A 157 22.94 7.05 0.23
C ARG A 157 21.67 6.61 0.92
N VAL A 158 20.96 5.61 0.38
CA VAL A 158 19.71 5.12 0.98
C VAL A 158 19.95 4.44 2.32
N ARG A 159 21.10 3.77 2.51
CA ARG A 159 21.47 3.17 3.80
C ARG A 159 21.81 4.21 4.88
N GLU A 160 22.35 5.36 4.48
CA GLU A 160 22.69 6.46 5.40
C GLU A 160 21.46 7.28 5.83
N VAL A 161 20.43 7.33 5.00
CA VAL A 161 19.17 8.00 5.33
C VAL A 161 18.42 7.18 6.37
N ASP A 162 18.20 7.74 7.56
CA ASP A 162 17.27 7.17 8.53
C ASP A 162 15.84 7.25 7.94
N PRO A 163 15.17 6.11 7.65
CA PRO A 163 13.80 6.12 7.15
C PRO A 163 12.82 6.84 8.09
N ARG A 164 13.14 6.93 9.39
CA ARG A 164 12.35 7.67 10.40
C ARG A 164 12.52 9.18 10.30
N ALA A 165 13.63 9.64 9.73
CA ALA A 165 13.94 11.06 9.54
C ALA A 165 13.49 11.60 8.17
N ALA A 166 13.16 10.71 7.23
CA ALA A 166 12.58 11.11 5.95
C ALA A 166 11.20 11.74 6.19
N ILE A 167 11.00 12.98 5.71
CA ILE A 167 9.67 13.59 5.68
C ILE A 167 8.81 12.72 4.79
N GLN A 168 7.91 11.98 5.43
CA GLN A 168 6.94 11.17 4.72
C GLN A 168 5.89 12.10 4.15
N THR A 169 6.06 12.52 2.89
CA THR A 169 5.00 13.14 2.14
C THR A 169 3.87 12.14 2.04
N LEU A 170 2.85 12.34 2.87
CA LEU A 170 1.55 11.72 2.71
C LEU A 170 1.12 11.95 1.25
N PRO A 171 0.57 10.94 0.56
CA PRO A 171 0.11 11.13 -0.80
C PRO A 171 -1.02 12.17 -0.79
N THR A 172 -0.71 13.42 -1.18
CA THR A 172 -1.68 14.50 -1.35
C THR A 172 -2.82 14.06 -2.28
N GLU A 173 -2.54 13.12 -3.18
CA GLU A 173 -3.50 12.51 -4.09
C GLU A 173 -4.70 11.86 -3.39
N LEU A 174 -4.51 11.14 -2.27
CA LEU A 174 -5.62 10.53 -1.51
C LEU A 174 -6.55 11.59 -0.91
N GLU A 175 -5.96 12.61 -0.27
CA GLU A 175 -6.73 13.70 0.34
C GLU A 175 -7.48 14.51 -0.70
N LEU A 176 -6.87 14.75 -1.87
CA LEU A 176 -7.50 15.40 -3.01
C LEU A 176 -8.67 14.57 -3.57
N TRP A 177 -8.49 13.25 -3.68
CA TRP A 177 -9.55 12.35 -4.16
C TRP A 177 -10.74 12.37 -3.21
N GLU A 178 -10.51 12.24 -1.91
CA GLU A 178 -11.58 12.32 -0.91
C GLU A 178 -12.27 13.69 -0.91
N ARG A 179 -11.51 14.79 -1.06
CA ARG A 179 -12.09 16.14 -1.21
C ARG A 179 -12.96 16.26 -2.46
N HIS A 180 -12.59 15.61 -3.56
CA HIS A 180 -13.40 15.60 -4.77
C HIS A 180 -14.71 14.85 -4.56
N ILE A 181 -14.68 13.70 -3.87
CA ILE A 181 -15.90 12.96 -3.49
C ILE A 181 -16.77 13.81 -2.55
N GLU A 182 -16.16 14.48 -1.57
CA GLU A 182 -16.87 15.37 -0.63
C GLU A 182 -17.59 16.50 -1.36
N ALA A 183 -16.90 17.18 -2.29
CA ALA A 183 -17.49 18.22 -3.12
C ALA A 183 -18.64 17.68 -3.99
N GLY A 184 -18.49 16.46 -4.52
CA GLY A 184 -19.56 15.77 -5.26
C GLY A 184 -20.81 15.58 -4.40
N ILE A 185 -20.66 15.07 -3.18
CA ILE A 185 -21.77 14.89 -2.23
C ILE A 185 -22.40 16.23 -1.85
N GLU A 186 -21.59 17.26 -1.61
CA GLU A 186 -22.06 18.60 -1.25
C GLU A 186 -22.91 19.23 -2.37
N SER A 187 -22.53 19.01 -3.62
CA SER A 187 -23.23 19.55 -4.80
C SER A 187 -24.45 18.74 -5.25
N ASP A 188 -24.65 17.53 -4.72
CA ASP A 188 -25.74 16.64 -5.15
C ASP A 188 -27.08 17.06 -4.52
N SER A 189 -27.95 17.65 -5.35
CA SER A 189 -29.27 18.10 -4.95
C SER A 189 -30.27 16.98 -4.69
N LEU A 190 -29.96 15.73 -5.09
CA LEU A 190 -30.79 14.56 -4.80
C LEU A 190 -30.60 14.06 -3.37
N ILE A 191 -29.49 14.42 -2.72
CA ILE A 191 -29.21 14.07 -1.32
C ILE A 191 -29.77 15.18 -0.43
N PRO A 192 -30.68 14.90 0.52
CA PRO A 192 -31.15 15.88 1.49
C PRO A 192 -30.00 16.53 2.28
N GLU A 193 -30.15 17.80 2.65
CA GLU A 193 -29.11 18.57 3.35
C GLU A 193 -28.58 17.89 4.62
N THR A 194 -29.49 17.41 5.47
CA THR A 194 -29.13 16.68 6.70
C THR A 194 -28.35 15.40 6.41
N GLN A 195 -28.62 14.74 5.29
CA GLN A 195 -27.88 13.55 4.85
C GLN A 195 -26.50 13.93 4.29
N ARG A 196 -26.37 15.04 3.55
CA ARG A 196 -25.07 15.56 3.10
C ARG A 196 -24.17 15.88 4.30
N GLU A 197 -24.67 16.62 5.28
CA GLU A 197 -23.93 16.94 6.51
C GLU A 197 -23.48 15.67 7.25
N ALA A 198 -24.36 14.67 7.37
CA ALA A 198 -24.02 13.40 8.00
C ALA A 198 -22.92 12.65 7.23
N LEU A 199 -22.96 12.62 5.90
CA LEU A 199 -21.96 11.97 5.05
C LEU A 199 -20.60 12.67 5.13
N ILE A 200 -20.57 14.00 5.12
CA ILE A 200 -19.35 14.82 5.26
C ILE A 200 -18.75 14.63 6.65
N THR A 201 -19.58 14.69 7.70
CA THR A 201 -19.13 14.51 9.08
C THR A 201 -18.60 13.09 9.33
N ALA A 202 -19.19 12.09 8.67
CA ALA A 202 -18.74 10.70 8.75
C ALA A 202 -17.30 10.52 8.27
N ARG A 203 -16.84 11.28 7.25
CA ARG A 203 -15.44 11.25 6.79
C ARG A 203 -14.44 11.52 7.91
N ARG A 204 -14.81 12.38 8.88
CA ARG A 204 -13.97 12.72 10.04
C ARG A 204 -14.18 11.77 11.24
N GLY A 205 -14.96 10.70 11.06
CA GLY A 205 -15.27 9.74 12.10
C GLY A 205 -16.15 10.30 13.21
N GLN A 206 -17.06 11.24 12.90
CA GLN A 206 -17.92 11.94 13.86
C GLN A 206 -19.41 11.87 13.46
N GLY A 207 -20.25 12.57 14.24
CA GLY A 207 -21.68 12.74 13.93
C GLY A 207 -22.48 11.44 13.99
N LEU A 208 -23.46 11.31 13.11
CA LEU A 208 -24.38 10.17 13.07
C LEU A 208 -23.65 8.83 12.89
N PHE A 209 -22.58 8.80 12.10
CA PHE A 209 -21.77 7.59 11.91
C PHE A 209 -21.17 7.12 13.23
N LYS A 210 -20.48 8.01 13.96
CA LYS A 210 -19.90 7.67 15.27
C LYS A 210 -20.97 7.23 16.28
N GLN A 211 -22.14 7.85 16.28
CA GLN A 211 -23.25 7.43 17.13
C GLN A 211 -23.72 6.00 16.80
N ARG A 212 -23.77 5.62 15.52
CA ARG A 212 -24.14 4.27 15.08
C ARG A 212 -23.06 3.24 15.43
N VAL A 213 -21.79 3.55 15.20
CA VAL A 213 -20.67 2.70 15.62
C VAL A 213 -20.70 2.49 17.15
N SER A 214 -21.02 3.53 17.92
CA SER A 214 -21.11 3.46 19.39
C SER A 214 -22.26 2.59 19.93
N LYS A 215 -23.19 2.14 19.06
CA LYS A 215 -24.21 1.15 19.43
C LYS A 215 -23.68 -0.29 19.39
N ILE A 216 -22.55 -0.51 18.71
CA ILE A 216 -21.90 -1.81 18.51
C ILE A 216 -20.61 -1.88 19.32
N GLU A 217 -19.81 -0.82 19.27
CA GLU A 217 -18.53 -0.66 19.94
C GLU A 217 -18.65 0.22 21.19
N SER A 218 -17.95 -0.13 22.27
CA SER A 218 -17.98 0.64 23.53
C SER A 218 -16.64 1.26 23.93
N HIS A 219 -15.54 0.86 23.30
CA HIS A 219 -14.18 1.28 23.64
C HIS A 219 -13.22 1.05 22.48
N CYS A 220 -12.01 1.61 22.56
CA CYS A 220 -10.95 1.29 21.62
C CYS A 220 -10.55 -0.19 21.70
N ARG A 221 -10.62 -0.90 20.58
CA ARG A 221 -10.26 -2.32 20.48
C ARG A 221 -8.84 -2.64 20.98
N ILE A 222 -7.89 -1.72 20.82
CA ILE A 222 -6.51 -1.89 21.28
C ILE A 222 -6.30 -1.30 22.68
N THR A 223 -6.47 0.01 22.85
CA THR A 223 -6.09 0.73 24.08
C THR A 223 -7.11 0.64 25.21
N ARG A 224 -8.30 0.09 24.92
CA ARG A 224 -9.42 -0.04 25.86
C ARG A 224 -9.99 1.27 26.42
N VAL A 225 -9.57 2.42 25.88
CA VAL A 225 -10.17 3.73 26.21
C VAL A 225 -11.66 3.72 25.85
N SER A 226 -12.52 4.03 26.82
CA SER A 226 -13.98 4.04 26.67
C SER A 226 -14.61 5.43 26.68
N ASN A 227 -13.86 6.47 27.09
CA ASN A 227 -14.34 7.85 27.01
C ASN A 227 -14.45 8.27 25.55
N THR A 228 -15.68 8.45 25.07
CA THR A 228 -15.99 8.73 23.66
C THR A 228 -15.41 10.06 23.16
N ALA A 229 -15.07 11.00 24.05
CA ALA A 229 -14.37 12.22 23.71
C ALA A 229 -12.95 11.97 23.14
N HIS A 230 -12.35 10.82 23.48
CA HIS A 230 -11.01 10.43 23.03
C HIS A 230 -11.03 9.40 21.89
N LEU A 231 -12.21 9.08 21.36
CA LEU A 231 -12.39 8.07 20.32
C LEU A 231 -12.83 8.71 19.00
N ARG A 232 -12.38 8.12 17.90
CA ARG A 232 -12.90 8.37 16.54
C ARG A 232 -13.59 7.10 16.07
N ALA A 233 -14.62 7.26 15.25
CA ALA A 233 -15.15 6.14 14.48
C ALA A 233 -14.31 6.01 13.20
N SER A 234 -13.46 4.99 13.14
CA SER A 234 -12.62 4.70 11.98
C SER A 234 -13.35 3.72 11.07
N HIS A 235 -13.43 4.01 9.77
CA HIS A 235 -14.10 3.13 8.82
C HIS A 235 -13.27 1.87 8.54
N CYS A 236 -13.90 0.70 8.50
CA CYS A 236 -13.24 -0.54 8.09
C CYS A 236 -13.00 -0.56 6.57
N LYS A 237 -14.08 -0.39 5.79
CA LYS A 237 -14.01 -0.05 4.37
C LYS A 237 -13.95 1.47 4.25
N PRO A 238 -12.86 2.05 3.71
CA PRO A 238 -12.65 3.49 3.71
C PRO A 238 -13.83 4.27 3.11
N TRP A 239 -14.08 5.47 3.66
CA TRP A 239 -15.18 6.33 3.25
C TRP A 239 -15.21 6.62 1.74
N ARG A 240 -14.03 6.72 1.11
CA ARG A 240 -13.87 6.93 -0.34
C ARG A 240 -14.37 5.77 -1.19
N ASP A 241 -14.23 4.54 -0.70
CA ASP A 241 -14.64 3.31 -1.37
C ASP A 241 -16.07 2.87 -1.01
N SER A 242 -16.64 3.49 0.03
CA SER A 242 -18.00 3.23 0.50
C SER A 242 -19.07 4.00 -0.28
N ASN A 243 -20.22 3.36 -0.49
CA ASN A 243 -21.45 4.05 -0.89
C ASN A 243 -22.07 4.83 0.29
N ASN A 244 -23.11 5.63 0.04
CA ASN A 244 -23.72 6.48 1.08
C ASN A 244 -24.32 5.70 2.26
N GLU A 245 -24.83 4.48 2.02
CA GLU A 245 -25.35 3.62 3.10
C GLU A 245 -24.20 3.10 3.96
N GLU A 246 -23.14 2.58 3.32
CA GLU A 246 -21.92 2.08 3.97
C GLU A 246 -21.18 3.18 4.74
N ARG A 247 -21.14 4.41 4.23
CA ARG A 247 -20.52 5.58 4.90
C ARG A 247 -21.15 5.89 6.25
N LEU A 248 -22.44 5.57 6.41
CA LEU A 248 -23.21 5.80 7.64
C LEU A 248 -23.54 4.49 8.37
N ASN A 249 -23.03 3.35 7.93
CA ASN A 249 -23.33 2.05 8.54
C ASN A 249 -22.44 1.85 9.78
N GLY A 250 -23.04 1.65 10.96
CA GLY A 250 -22.29 1.41 12.20
C GLY A 250 -21.42 0.15 12.19
N GLU A 251 -21.78 -0.86 11.38
CA GLU A 251 -20.99 -2.08 11.21
C GLU A 251 -19.72 -1.84 10.39
N ASN A 252 -19.67 -0.74 9.62
CA ASN A 252 -18.48 -0.33 8.86
C ASN A 252 -17.51 0.52 9.69
N GLY A 253 -17.50 0.37 11.02
CA GLY A 253 -16.62 1.17 11.85
C GLY A 253 -16.19 0.51 13.14
N LEU A 254 -15.04 0.96 13.63
CA LEU A 254 -14.50 0.66 14.94
C LEU A 254 -14.29 1.97 15.71
N LEU A 255 -14.51 1.95 17.03
CA LEU A 255 -14.05 3.04 17.87
C LEU A 255 -12.55 2.85 18.13
N LEU A 256 -11.75 3.85 17.80
CA LEU A 256 -10.29 3.81 17.98
C LEU A 256 -9.78 5.14 18.58
N THR A 257 -8.72 5.08 19.39
CA THR A 257 -7.98 6.29 19.77
C THR A 257 -7.24 6.85 18.54
N PRO A 258 -6.95 8.16 18.47
CA PRO A 258 -6.37 8.78 17.28
C PRO A 258 -5.09 8.11 16.74
N THR A 259 -4.25 7.57 17.63
CA THR A 259 -3.04 6.84 17.24
C THR A 259 -3.35 5.49 16.59
N ILE A 260 -4.35 4.77 17.08
CA ILE A 260 -4.74 3.46 16.54
C ILE A 260 -5.57 3.63 15.26
N ASP A 261 -6.44 4.64 15.23
CA ASP A 261 -7.13 5.12 14.02
C ASP A 261 -6.13 5.34 12.88
N HIS A 262 -5.06 6.11 13.13
CA HIS A 262 -4.00 6.33 12.15
C HIS A 262 -3.36 5.02 11.67
N LEU A 263 -2.99 4.11 12.59
CA LEU A 263 -2.34 2.85 12.22
C LEU A 263 -3.27 1.95 11.39
N PHE A 264 -4.56 1.91 11.72
CA PHE A 264 -5.55 1.09 11.04
C PHE A 264 -5.94 1.67 9.69
N ASP A 265 -6.26 2.97 9.62
CA ASP A 265 -6.61 3.67 8.38
C ASP A 265 -5.50 3.62 7.32
N ARG A 266 -4.23 3.68 7.78
CA ARG A 266 -3.05 3.56 6.92
C ARG A 266 -2.61 2.14 6.63
N GLY A 267 -3.33 1.14 7.14
CA GLY A 267 -3.04 -0.27 6.87
C GLY A 267 -1.77 -0.81 7.51
N PHE A 268 -1.23 -0.15 8.54
CA PHE A 268 -0.12 -0.69 9.34
C PHE A 268 -0.59 -1.80 10.29
N ILE A 269 -1.86 -1.76 10.68
CA ILE A 269 -2.52 -2.83 11.42
C ILE A 269 -3.85 -3.19 10.76
N GLY A 270 -4.31 -4.41 10.99
CA GLY A 270 -5.64 -4.89 10.62
C GLY A 270 -6.11 -5.96 11.60
N PHE A 271 -7.24 -6.59 11.33
CA PHE A 271 -7.77 -7.64 12.19
C PHE A 271 -8.27 -8.84 11.39
N GLU A 272 -7.98 -10.04 11.88
CA GLU A 272 -8.65 -11.27 11.44
C GLU A 272 -10.08 -11.31 11.98
N ASP A 273 -10.95 -12.12 11.37
CA ASP A 273 -12.36 -12.24 11.79
C ASP A 273 -12.54 -12.77 13.23
N THR A 274 -11.51 -13.43 13.75
CA THR A 274 -11.41 -13.95 15.12
C THR A 274 -11.10 -12.87 16.17
N GLY A 275 -10.78 -11.64 15.74
CA GLY A 275 -10.29 -10.59 16.64
C GLY A 275 -8.77 -10.52 16.75
N GLU A 276 -8.03 -11.41 16.09
CA GLU A 276 -6.57 -11.38 16.12
C GLU A 276 -6.02 -10.16 15.38
N LEU A 277 -5.11 -9.43 16.03
CA LEU A 277 -4.42 -8.29 15.44
C LEU A 277 -3.43 -8.77 14.37
N ILE A 278 -3.50 -8.15 13.20
CA ILE A 278 -2.53 -8.31 12.13
C ILE A 278 -1.61 -7.08 12.14
N ILE A 279 -0.30 -7.31 12.23
CA ILE A 279 0.71 -6.26 12.04
C ILE A 279 1.24 -6.37 10.62
N SER A 280 1.25 -5.25 9.89
CA SER A 280 1.83 -5.19 8.55
C SER A 280 3.34 -5.47 8.60
N PRO A 281 3.90 -6.22 7.64
CA PRO A 281 5.34 -6.44 7.53
C PRO A 281 6.15 -5.16 7.27
N VAL A 282 5.51 -4.06 6.86
CA VAL A 282 6.18 -2.76 6.63
C VAL A 282 6.07 -1.79 7.80
N ALA A 283 5.38 -2.19 8.88
CA ALA A 283 5.19 -1.36 10.06
C ALA A 283 6.44 -1.37 10.95
N ASP A 284 6.88 -0.18 11.41
CA ASP A 284 7.97 -0.05 12.37
C ASP A 284 7.50 -0.47 13.76
N GLN A 285 7.86 -1.70 14.17
CA GLN A 285 7.42 -2.28 15.44
C GLN A 285 7.80 -1.44 16.65
N HIS A 286 8.94 -0.74 16.61
CA HIS A 286 9.34 0.16 17.69
C HIS A 286 8.31 1.27 17.90
N SER A 287 7.91 1.95 16.82
CA SER A 287 6.87 2.99 16.85
C SER A 287 5.52 2.43 17.29
N LEU A 288 5.13 1.24 16.81
CA LEU A 288 3.89 0.57 17.23
C LEU A 288 3.84 0.37 18.75
N ASN A 289 4.92 -0.15 19.35
CA ASN A 289 5.00 -0.30 20.81
C ASN A 289 4.86 1.06 21.53
N ARG A 290 5.53 2.10 21.03
CA ARG A 290 5.44 3.47 21.60
C ARG A 290 4.04 4.08 21.43
N MET A 291 3.27 3.63 20.45
CA MET A 291 1.89 4.05 20.19
C MET A 291 0.85 3.19 20.92
N GLY A 292 1.27 2.23 21.73
CA GLY A 292 0.40 1.38 22.55
C GLY A 292 -0.09 0.10 21.86
N VAL A 293 0.58 -0.33 20.79
CA VAL A 293 0.34 -1.62 20.12
C VAL A 293 1.47 -2.58 20.48
N ALA A 294 1.19 -3.59 21.29
CA ALA A 294 2.20 -4.61 21.59
C ALA A 294 2.49 -5.46 20.35
N THR A 295 3.76 -5.81 20.18
CA THR A 295 4.28 -6.51 18.98
C THR A 295 5.07 -7.78 19.31
N ASP A 296 5.28 -8.04 20.60
CA ASP A 296 6.02 -9.17 21.16
C ASP A 296 5.14 -10.40 21.39
N HIS A 297 3.82 -10.27 21.31
CA HIS A 297 2.86 -11.36 21.45
C HIS A 297 1.60 -11.11 20.62
N THR A 298 0.82 -12.18 20.41
CA THR A 298 -0.48 -12.10 19.73
C THR A 298 -1.50 -11.35 20.58
N ILE A 299 -2.14 -10.34 20.00
CA ILE A 299 -3.23 -9.60 20.61
C ILE A 299 -4.55 -10.05 20.00
N ASN A 300 -5.54 -10.36 20.83
CA ASN A 300 -6.92 -10.57 20.40
C ASN A 300 -7.84 -9.50 21.00
N VAL A 301 -8.60 -8.81 20.15
CA VAL A 301 -9.46 -7.67 20.54
C VAL A 301 -10.92 -8.07 20.78
N GLY A 302 -11.20 -9.37 20.83
CA GLY A 302 -12.54 -9.93 20.94
C GLY A 302 -13.22 -10.09 19.58
N PRO A 303 -14.41 -10.69 19.55
CA PRO A 303 -15.11 -11.01 18.31
C PRO A 303 -15.64 -9.75 17.62
N PHE A 304 -15.89 -9.91 16.32
CA PHE A 304 -16.59 -8.97 15.46
C PHE A 304 -17.97 -9.52 15.07
N SER A 305 -18.92 -8.63 14.83
CA SER A 305 -20.20 -8.99 14.23
C SER A 305 -20.00 -9.52 12.80
N ASN A 306 -21.03 -10.15 12.21
CA ASN A 306 -20.97 -10.55 10.81
C ASN A 306 -20.86 -9.35 9.85
N GLY A 307 -21.48 -8.22 10.20
CA GLY A 307 -21.38 -6.98 9.42
C GLY A 307 -19.96 -6.41 9.44
N GLN A 308 -19.33 -6.36 10.62
CA GLN A 308 -17.94 -5.91 10.77
C GLN A 308 -16.96 -6.81 10.02
N LYS A 309 -17.13 -8.14 10.08
CA LYS A 309 -16.29 -9.09 9.35
C LYS A 309 -16.30 -8.82 7.84
N HIS A 310 -17.45 -8.52 7.27
CA HIS A 310 -17.56 -8.17 5.85
C HIS A 310 -16.70 -6.94 5.48
N PHE A 311 -16.74 -5.87 6.29
CA PHE A 311 -15.93 -4.69 6.03
C PHE A 311 -14.44 -4.88 6.39
N LEU A 312 -14.13 -5.68 7.40
CA LEU A 312 -12.75 -6.06 7.74
C LEU A 312 -12.10 -6.93 6.66
N GLU A 313 -12.88 -7.77 5.98
CA GLU A 313 -12.40 -8.49 4.80
C GLU A 313 -11.96 -7.51 3.70
N PHE A 314 -12.75 -6.46 3.44
CA PHE A 314 -12.33 -5.40 2.53
C PHE A 314 -11.03 -4.75 3.00
N HIS A 315 -10.94 -4.37 4.28
CA HIS A 315 -9.74 -3.76 4.86
C HIS A 315 -8.49 -4.62 4.65
N ARG A 316 -8.54 -5.93 4.97
CA ARG A 316 -7.42 -6.86 4.77
C ARG A 316 -6.98 -6.97 3.31
N ASN A 317 -7.91 -6.81 2.37
CA ASN A 317 -7.66 -6.99 0.95
C ASN A 317 -7.30 -5.69 0.20
N SER A 318 -7.70 -4.53 0.72
CA SER A 318 -7.63 -3.24 0.00
C SER A 318 -6.99 -2.10 0.79
N VAL A 319 -6.70 -2.28 2.08
CA VAL A 319 -6.10 -1.23 2.93
C VAL A 319 -4.83 -1.73 3.61
N LEU A 320 -4.89 -2.93 4.20
CA LEU A 320 -3.76 -3.52 4.91
C LEU A 320 -2.52 -3.65 3.99
N LEU A 321 -1.40 -3.13 4.46
CA LEU A 321 -0.09 -3.16 3.78
C LEU A 321 0.59 -4.53 3.95
N ARG A 322 -0.06 -5.60 3.50
CA ARG A 322 0.42 -6.98 3.55
C ARG A 322 0.02 -7.70 2.28
N ALA A 323 0.96 -8.31 1.58
CA ALA A 323 0.67 -9.08 0.37
C ALA A 323 0.01 -10.41 0.75
N VAL A 324 -0.93 -10.87 -0.06
CA VAL A 324 -1.38 -12.27 -0.01
C VAL A 324 -0.54 -13.06 -1.01
N ARG A 325 0.22 -14.04 -0.50
CA ARG A 325 1.21 -14.81 -1.25
C ARG A 325 0.62 -16.12 -1.78
#